data_AF-A0A9P7K856-F1
#
_entry.id   AF-A0A9P7K856-F1
#
_cell.length_a   1.000
_cell.length_b   1.000
_cell.length_c   1.000
_cell.angle_alpha   90.00
_cell.angle_beta   90.00
_cell.angle_gamma   90.00
#
_symmetry.space_group_name_H-M   'P 1'
#
loop_
_entity.id
_entity.type
_entity.pdbx_description
1 polymer ?
#
loop_
_entity_poly.entity_id
_entity_poly.type
_entity_poly.pdbx_seq_one_letter_code
_entity_poly.pdbx_strand_id
1 'polypeptide(L)'
;MGEVIIADKYVLVRTNSHTAVPNQTSRVFPEWKVDSEFIADHLNKALSLDSKLSSHPIEVECPDANHINQIFDSLSYSKAASVLRMLSNYVGEDLFLKGVSLYLKKKLYANSVTNDLWEGIATATGKDIVNLMHNWISKIGFPVLTVTETAAGIKVRQDRFLETGLAEPKDNETIWNVPLSILSVGKDGNPVLDKAALLTEREQEFELDTSKPFKLNAGTTGVYRVLYTPERLSKIAEEAAKEDSIFSLNDRIGLVYDAMALSKAGLAKLSSALTLLDGLKHEKEYLPWAGISDSLASLVSIWWEHPEIVDHLNAFRRVRDMSLKDGPFSDFALLVLQALFVPLVNKLGYEYSATESTDTSLLRTCAITQAAGAKDEGVIKELQGRFAHFMQTGDDSQIPADLQRVIFAVAVRHGGRAEYDAAVQVHDKPKTPTARIAAMQAMGATEDPELQKETFKFISTNARDQDVVYFFRGLGMNPKARRAAAQYFKDEYAALSMGYFSAEKDLEELVEFFKDKDTSKYNQGLAQVLDGIRARIAYIERAGEAAMLTGEQRSTDDVAAWFRTRGKL
;
A
#
# COMPACT_ATOMS: atom_id res chain seq x y z
N MET A 1 3.48 25.73 -14.29
CA MET A 1 4.43 25.70 -15.43
C MET A 1 5.64 24.93 -14.94
N GLY A 2 5.94 23.77 -15.56
CA GLY A 2 7.05 22.92 -15.13
C GLY A 2 8.40 23.54 -15.50
N GLU A 3 9.39 23.33 -14.64
CA GLU A 3 10.77 23.76 -14.86
C GLU A 3 11.41 22.78 -15.85
N VAL A 4 11.97 23.30 -16.95
CA VAL A 4 12.73 22.53 -17.93
C VAL A 4 14.20 22.67 -17.57
N ILE A 5 14.80 21.60 -17.07
CA ILE A 5 16.24 21.56 -16.85
C ILE A 5 16.87 20.97 -18.11
N ILE A 6 17.63 21.79 -18.82
CA ILE A 6 18.44 21.38 -19.96
C ILE A 6 19.85 21.12 -19.44
N ALA A 7 20.26 19.86 -19.42
CA ALA A 7 21.67 19.48 -19.22
C ALA A 7 22.16 18.89 -20.53
N ASP A 8 23.08 19.61 -21.21
CA ASP A 8 23.88 19.41 -22.45
C ASP A 8 23.51 18.34 -23.52
N LYS A 9 22.75 17.28 -23.21
CA LYS A 9 22.21 16.27 -24.13
C LYS A 9 20.76 15.85 -23.86
N TYR A 10 20.08 16.36 -22.83
CA TYR A 10 18.75 15.88 -22.43
C TYR A 10 17.80 17.02 -22.01
N VAL A 11 16.51 16.82 -22.29
CA VAL A 11 15.40 17.66 -21.84
C VAL A 11 14.65 16.89 -20.76
N LEU A 12 14.72 17.36 -19.51
CA LEU A 12 13.90 16.84 -18.41
C LEU A 12 12.67 17.74 -18.23
N VAL A 13 11.48 17.14 -18.34
CA VAL A 13 10.22 17.83 -18.04
C VAL A 13 9.73 17.36 -16.68
N ARG A 14 9.79 18.24 -15.68
CA ARG A 14 9.13 18.00 -14.39
C ARG A 14 7.63 18.23 -14.57
N THR A 15 6.86 17.17 -14.78
CA THR A 15 5.39 17.23 -14.77
C THR A 15 4.87 17.22 -13.33
N ASN A 16 3.76 17.92 -13.08
CA ASN A 16 3.05 17.88 -11.79
C ASN A 16 2.38 16.52 -11.49
N SER A 17 2.47 15.56 -12.41
CA SER A 17 2.15 14.15 -12.18
C SER A 17 3.42 13.39 -11.81
N HIS A 18 3.34 12.56 -10.76
CA HIS A 18 4.40 11.64 -10.29
C HIS A 18 4.81 10.55 -11.30
N THR A 19 4.59 10.77 -12.59
CA THR A 19 4.90 9.85 -13.68
C THR A 19 6.23 10.24 -14.32
N ALA A 20 7.32 10.17 -13.56
CA ALA A 20 8.65 10.16 -14.17
C ALA A 20 8.93 8.74 -14.67
N VAL A 21 9.53 8.59 -15.86
CA VAL A 21 9.93 7.27 -16.38
C VAL A 21 10.96 6.68 -15.40
N PRO A 22 10.66 5.60 -14.66
CA PRO A 22 11.47 5.16 -13.52
C PRO A 22 12.94 4.91 -13.89
N ASN A 23 13.21 4.40 -15.09
CA ASN A 23 14.56 4.05 -15.52
C ASN A 23 15.46 5.25 -15.84
N GLN A 24 14.92 6.37 -16.32
CA GLN A 24 15.75 7.54 -16.61
C GLN A 24 16.09 8.31 -15.33
N THR A 25 15.09 8.50 -14.46
CA THR A 25 15.29 9.15 -13.17
C THR A 25 16.23 8.35 -12.29
N SER A 26 16.09 7.01 -12.24
CA SER A 26 17.01 6.15 -11.48
C SER A 26 18.46 6.16 -12.01
N ARG A 27 18.69 6.50 -13.30
CA ARG A 27 20.04 6.65 -13.85
C ARG A 27 20.68 8.00 -13.50
N VAL A 28 19.87 9.05 -13.34
CA VAL A 28 20.34 10.41 -13.04
C VAL A 28 20.41 10.66 -11.53
N PHE A 29 19.44 10.15 -10.77
CA PHE A 29 19.29 10.27 -9.32
C PHE A 29 19.09 8.87 -8.70
N PRO A 30 20.11 7.99 -8.74
CA PRO A 30 20.01 6.63 -8.21
C PRO A 30 19.65 6.60 -6.71
N GLU A 31 20.03 7.63 -5.96
CA GLU A 31 19.74 7.77 -4.54
C GLU A 31 18.24 7.94 -4.23
N TRP A 32 17.40 8.26 -5.23
CA TRP A 32 15.94 8.32 -5.08
C TRP A 32 15.27 6.95 -5.18
N LYS A 33 15.98 5.91 -5.64
CA LYS A 33 15.46 4.53 -5.71
C LYS A 33 14.09 4.40 -6.40
N VAL A 34 13.85 5.18 -7.46
CA VAL A 34 12.52 5.28 -8.11
C VAL A 34 11.98 3.94 -8.64
N ASP A 35 12.84 3.01 -9.10
CA ASP A 35 12.41 1.66 -9.47
C ASP A 35 11.85 0.86 -8.27
N SER A 36 12.41 1.05 -7.08
CA SER A 36 11.91 0.43 -5.85
C SER A 36 10.63 1.10 -5.36
N GLU A 37 10.54 2.44 -5.42
CA GLU A 37 9.32 3.20 -5.10
C GLU A 37 8.15 2.81 -6.01
N PHE A 38 8.41 2.49 -7.29
CA PHE A 38 7.40 2.04 -8.25
C PHE A 38 6.56 0.87 -7.74
N ILE A 39 7.14 0.00 -6.90
CA ILE A 39 6.43 -1.15 -6.33
C ILE A 39 5.28 -0.68 -5.43
N ALA A 40 5.51 0.32 -4.58
CA ALA A 40 4.48 0.86 -3.71
C ALA A 40 3.51 1.77 -4.49
N ASP A 41 4.05 2.73 -5.24
CA ASP A 41 3.28 3.83 -5.84
C ASP A 41 2.44 3.40 -7.05
N HIS A 42 2.93 2.40 -7.79
CA HIS A 42 2.26 1.90 -8.99
C HIS A 42 1.80 0.46 -8.82
N LEU A 43 2.72 -0.51 -8.66
CA LEU A 43 2.34 -1.92 -8.70
C LEU A 43 1.33 -2.27 -7.60
N ASN A 44 1.61 -2.00 -6.33
CA ASN A 44 0.70 -2.33 -5.25
C ASN A 44 -0.62 -1.57 -5.33
N LYS A 45 -0.59 -0.30 -5.78
CA LYS A 45 -1.80 0.49 -6.06
C LYS A 45 -2.67 -0.14 -7.15
N ALA A 46 -2.05 -0.60 -8.24
CA ALA A 46 -2.74 -1.32 -9.32
C ALA A 46 -3.35 -2.63 -8.81
N LEU A 47 -2.56 -3.47 -8.13
CA LEU A 47 -3.01 -4.75 -7.58
C LEU A 47 -4.13 -4.57 -6.55
N SER A 48 -4.14 -3.48 -5.77
CA SER A 48 -5.21 -3.22 -4.80
C SER A 48 -6.53 -2.81 -5.45
N LEU A 49 -6.49 -2.09 -6.58
CA LEU A 49 -7.71 -1.76 -7.32
C LEU A 49 -8.22 -2.96 -8.10
N ASP A 50 -7.31 -3.68 -8.74
CA ASP A 50 -7.62 -4.77 -9.67
C ASP A 50 -8.00 -6.08 -8.98
N SER A 51 -7.83 -6.17 -7.66
CA SER A 51 -8.32 -7.29 -6.84
C SER A 51 -9.82 -7.22 -6.53
N LYS A 52 -10.53 -6.20 -7.04
CA LYS A 52 -11.97 -6.01 -6.84
C LYS A 52 -12.80 -6.70 -7.93
N LEU A 53 -14.04 -7.07 -7.60
CA LEU A 53 -15.00 -7.58 -8.58
C LEU A 53 -15.41 -6.47 -9.57
N SER A 54 -15.54 -5.24 -9.07
CA SER A 54 -15.83 -4.01 -9.85
C SER A 54 -14.64 -3.44 -10.64
N SER A 55 -13.51 -4.16 -10.71
CA SER A 55 -12.40 -3.78 -11.60
C SER A 55 -12.81 -3.82 -13.09
N HIS A 56 -11.94 -3.34 -13.98
CA HIS A 56 -12.12 -3.40 -15.42
C HIS A 56 -10.81 -3.78 -16.14
N PRO A 57 -10.83 -4.18 -17.43
CA PRO A 57 -9.60 -4.42 -18.19
C PRO A 57 -8.88 -3.10 -18.49
N ILE A 58 -7.60 -3.17 -18.87
CA ILE A 58 -6.87 -1.97 -19.32
C ILE A 58 -7.48 -1.45 -20.63
N GLU A 59 -7.79 -2.36 -21.55
CA GLU A 59 -8.50 -2.05 -22.78
C GLU A 59 -10.01 -2.14 -22.54
N VAL A 60 -10.68 -0.99 -22.49
CA VAL A 60 -12.10 -0.86 -22.16
C VAL A 60 -12.81 0.05 -23.15
N GLU A 61 -14.03 -0.34 -23.54
CA GLU A 61 -14.88 0.48 -24.40
C GLU A 61 -15.45 1.66 -23.60
N CYS A 62 -15.35 2.86 -24.17
CA CYS A 62 -15.82 4.09 -23.53
C CYS A 62 -16.92 4.74 -24.37
N PRO A 63 -18.21 4.42 -24.13
CA PRO A 63 -19.31 4.90 -24.96
C PRO A 63 -19.64 6.39 -24.75
N ASP A 64 -19.26 6.98 -23.61
CA ASP A 64 -19.57 8.36 -23.25
C ASP A 64 -18.47 9.03 -22.41
N ALA A 65 -18.61 10.34 -22.21
CA ALA A 65 -17.64 11.15 -21.48
C ALA A 65 -17.54 10.80 -19.97
N ASN A 66 -18.61 10.30 -19.36
CA ASN A 66 -18.56 9.87 -17.96
C ASN A 66 -17.73 8.59 -17.82
N HIS A 67 -17.86 7.66 -18.77
CA HIS A 67 -17.01 6.47 -18.81
C HIS A 67 -15.54 6.84 -19.04
N ILE A 68 -15.27 7.75 -19.99
CA ILE A 68 -13.92 8.27 -20.24
C ILE A 68 -13.31 8.84 -18.96
N ASN A 69 -14.05 9.66 -18.20
CA ASN A 69 -13.53 10.28 -16.99
C ASN A 69 -13.23 9.27 -15.87
N GLN A 70 -13.97 8.17 -15.79
CA GLN A 70 -13.82 7.17 -14.73
C GLN A 70 -12.66 6.20 -14.99
N ILE A 71 -12.30 5.96 -16.26
CA ILE A 71 -11.17 5.08 -16.60
C ILE A 71 -9.79 5.76 -16.43
N PHE A 72 -9.73 7.07 -16.13
CA PHE A 72 -8.48 7.74 -15.72
C PHE A 72 -8.10 7.39 -14.28
N ASP A 73 -7.96 6.11 -14.00
CA ASP A 73 -7.77 5.53 -12.68
C ASP A 73 -6.42 4.80 -12.54
N SER A 74 -6.28 3.96 -11.50
CA SER A 74 -5.02 3.24 -11.29
C SER A 74 -4.76 2.12 -12.29
N LEU A 75 -5.77 1.67 -13.07
CA LEU A 75 -5.58 0.61 -14.06
C LEU A 75 -4.94 1.16 -15.33
N SER A 76 -5.45 2.29 -15.82
CA SER A 76 -4.89 2.96 -17.02
C SER A 76 -3.48 3.50 -16.81
N TYR A 77 -3.15 3.95 -15.59
CA TYR A 77 -1.80 4.44 -15.28
C TYR A 77 -0.92 3.35 -14.68
N SER A 78 -1.28 2.84 -13.50
CA SER A 78 -0.39 1.97 -12.73
C SER A 78 -0.37 0.54 -13.26
N LYS A 79 -1.52 -0.10 -13.52
CA LYS A 79 -1.55 -1.50 -14.05
C LYS A 79 -0.89 -1.56 -15.42
N ALA A 80 -1.22 -0.62 -16.32
CA ALA A 80 -0.58 -0.54 -17.63
C ALA A 80 0.94 -0.36 -17.54
N ALA A 81 1.43 0.55 -16.69
CA ALA A 81 2.87 0.74 -16.47
C ALA A 81 3.52 -0.53 -15.90
N SER A 82 2.86 -1.23 -14.96
CA SER A 82 3.36 -2.48 -14.39
C SER A 82 3.41 -3.62 -15.42
N VAL A 83 2.42 -3.74 -16.31
CA VAL A 83 2.42 -4.72 -17.41
C VAL A 83 3.58 -4.44 -18.38
N LEU A 84 3.81 -3.17 -18.72
CA LEU A 84 4.96 -2.78 -19.55
C LEU A 84 6.30 -3.06 -18.85
N ARG A 85 6.42 -2.83 -17.54
CA ARG A 85 7.62 -3.16 -16.75
C ARG A 85 7.88 -4.67 -16.72
N MET A 86 6.84 -5.49 -16.52
CA MET A 86 6.92 -6.95 -16.59
C MET A 86 7.38 -7.42 -17.98
N LEU A 87 6.78 -6.87 -19.04
CA LEU A 87 7.15 -7.19 -20.42
C LEU A 87 8.61 -6.82 -20.72
N SER A 88 9.04 -5.61 -20.33
CA SER A 88 10.42 -5.14 -20.48
C SER A 88 11.40 -6.05 -19.73
N ASN A 89 11.07 -6.47 -18.51
CA ASN A 89 11.90 -7.41 -17.77
C ASN A 89 12.00 -8.80 -18.46
N TYR A 90 10.89 -9.28 -19.03
CA TYR A 90 10.83 -10.57 -19.73
C TYR A 90 11.62 -10.58 -21.05
N VAL A 91 11.47 -9.55 -21.88
CA VAL A 91 12.11 -9.50 -23.20
C VAL A 91 13.51 -8.88 -23.20
N GLY A 92 13.87 -8.19 -22.12
CA GLY A 92 15.09 -7.40 -22.00
C GLY A 92 14.89 -5.94 -22.44
N GLU A 93 15.39 -5.00 -21.64
CA GLU A 93 15.17 -3.56 -21.81
C GLU A 93 15.58 -3.05 -23.20
N ASP A 94 16.74 -3.47 -23.72
CA ASP A 94 17.25 -3.01 -25.01
C ASP A 94 16.32 -3.41 -26.17
N LEU A 95 15.82 -4.65 -26.16
CA LEU A 95 14.89 -5.13 -27.18
C LEU A 95 13.51 -4.49 -27.02
N PHE A 96 13.06 -4.26 -25.79
CA PHE A 96 11.84 -3.52 -25.50
C PHE A 96 11.90 -2.10 -26.07
N LEU A 97 12.96 -1.33 -25.77
CA LEU A 97 13.15 0.04 -26.26
C LEU A 97 13.32 0.08 -27.79
N LYS A 98 14.00 -0.90 -28.39
CA LYS A 98 14.07 -1.06 -29.84
C LYS A 98 12.67 -1.25 -30.43
N GLY A 99 11.84 -2.10 -29.82
CA GLY A 99 10.46 -2.33 -30.22
C GLY A 99 9.59 -1.07 -30.14
N VAL A 100 9.68 -0.34 -29.03
CA VAL A 100 9.02 0.96 -28.85
C VAL A 100 9.46 1.97 -29.93
N SER A 101 10.76 2.00 -30.26
CA SER A 101 11.27 2.87 -31.33
C SER A 101 10.67 2.52 -32.70
N LEU A 102 10.55 1.23 -33.03
CA LEU A 102 9.91 0.78 -34.28
C LEU A 102 8.43 1.18 -34.33
N TYR A 103 7.71 0.96 -33.23
CA TYR A 103 6.33 1.37 -33.07
C TYR A 103 6.14 2.89 -33.30
N LEU A 104 6.89 3.73 -32.58
CA LEU A 104 6.78 5.19 -32.68
C LEU A 104 7.12 5.71 -34.09
N LYS A 105 8.12 5.12 -34.75
CA LYS A 105 8.48 5.48 -36.14
C LYS A 105 7.39 5.09 -37.13
N LYS A 106 6.76 3.92 -36.95
CA LYS A 106 5.67 3.43 -37.82
C LYS A 106 4.40 4.29 -37.68
N LYS A 107 4.17 4.88 -36.50
CA LYS A 107 2.96 5.66 -36.17
C LYS A 107 3.21 7.17 -36.04
N LEU A 108 4.33 7.65 -36.59
CA LEU A 108 4.70 9.06 -36.50
C LEU A 108 3.60 9.94 -37.12
N TYR A 109 3.09 10.90 -36.34
CA TYR A 109 1.99 11.80 -36.71
C TYR A 109 0.64 11.13 -37.01
N ALA A 110 0.45 9.87 -36.60
CA ALA A 110 -0.79 9.12 -36.76
C ALA A 110 -1.37 8.66 -35.41
N ASN A 111 -2.54 8.02 -35.45
CA ASN A 111 -3.16 7.37 -34.29
C ASN A 111 -2.68 5.92 -34.16
N SER A 112 -2.84 5.34 -32.96
CA SER A 112 -2.46 3.97 -32.65
C SER A 112 -3.59 3.21 -31.96
N VAL A 113 -3.59 1.89 -32.15
CA VAL A 113 -4.34 0.92 -31.34
C VAL A 113 -3.36 0.01 -30.59
N THR A 114 -3.86 -0.80 -29.65
CA THR A 114 -3.04 -1.64 -28.77
C THR A 114 -2.05 -2.54 -29.54
N ASN A 115 -2.51 -3.20 -30.61
CA ASN A 115 -1.69 -4.13 -31.38
C ASN A 115 -0.47 -3.49 -32.05
N ASP A 116 -0.51 -2.18 -32.34
CA ASP A 116 0.60 -1.50 -33.00
C ASP A 116 1.88 -1.50 -32.14
N LEU A 117 1.75 -1.37 -30.82
CA LEU A 117 2.88 -1.47 -29.88
C LEU A 117 3.43 -2.89 -29.84
N TRP A 118 2.55 -3.89 -29.74
CA TRP A 118 2.92 -5.30 -29.67
C TRP A 118 3.64 -5.77 -30.93
N GLU A 119 3.21 -5.33 -32.11
CA GLU A 119 3.91 -5.59 -33.38
C GLU A 119 5.34 -5.05 -33.39
N GLY A 120 5.55 -3.84 -32.87
CA GLY A 120 6.87 -3.23 -32.77
C GLY A 120 7.82 -4.07 -31.89
N ILE A 121 7.33 -4.48 -30.71
CA ILE A 121 8.11 -5.30 -29.76
C ILE A 121 8.31 -6.72 -30.29
N ALA A 122 7.29 -7.34 -30.90
CA ALA A 122 7.40 -8.64 -31.55
C ALA A 122 8.46 -8.63 -32.66
N THR A 123 8.51 -7.57 -33.47
CA THR A 123 9.53 -7.38 -34.52
C THR A 123 10.94 -7.29 -33.94
N ALA A 124 11.10 -6.61 -32.81
CA ALA A 124 12.41 -6.46 -32.17
C ALA A 124 12.90 -7.73 -31.47
N THR A 125 11.97 -8.52 -30.90
CA THR A 125 12.28 -9.65 -30.01
C THR A 125 12.17 -11.02 -30.68
N GLY A 126 11.42 -11.12 -31.79
CA GLY A 126 11.06 -12.41 -32.41
C GLY A 126 10.08 -13.26 -31.58
N LYS A 127 9.46 -12.69 -30.53
CA LYS A 127 8.50 -13.38 -29.64
C LYS A 127 7.07 -13.00 -29.99
N ASP A 128 6.13 -13.90 -29.71
CA ASP A 128 4.69 -13.64 -29.83
C ASP A 128 4.18 -12.77 -28.68
N ILE A 129 4.46 -11.46 -28.76
CA ILE A 129 4.07 -10.49 -27.74
C ILE A 129 2.56 -10.28 -27.69
N VAL A 130 1.87 -10.42 -28.83
CA VAL A 130 0.42 -10.25 -28.91
C VAL A 130 -0.27 -11.30 -28.05
N ASN A 131 0.06 -12.58 -28.22
CA ASN A 131 -0.50 -13.65 -27.40
C ASN A 131 -0.06 -13.54 -25.93
N LEU A 132 1.21 -13.20 -25.68
CA LEU A 132 1.73 -13.04 -24.32
C LEU A 132 0.95 -11.97 -23.53
N MET A 133 0.65 -10.83 -24.16
CA MET A 133 0.05 -9.66 -23.50
C MET A 133 -1.48 -9.63 -23.56
N HIS A 134 -2.13 -10.38 -24.44
CA HIS A 134 -3.56 -10.27 -24.70
C HIS A 134 -4.43 -10.26 -23.42
N ASN A 135 -4.32 -11.29 -22.58
CA ASN A 135 -5.14 -11.37 -21.36
C ASN A 135 -4.73 -10.38 -20.26
N TRP A 136 -3.53 -9.80 -20.33
CA TRP A 136 -3.11 -8.75 -19.38
C TRP A 136 -3.83 -7.42 -19.60
N ILE A 137 -4.27 -7.17 -20.83
CA ILE A 137 -4.95 -5.93 -21.23
C ILE A 137 -6.46 -6.11 -21.41
N SER A 138 -6.91 -7.27 -21.90
CA SER A 138 -8.31 -7.50 -22.30
C SER A 138 -9.16 -8.15 -21.22
N LYS A 139 -8.54 -8.70 -20.17
CA LYS A 139 -9.24 -9.34 -19.06
C LYS A 139 -9.07 -8.57 -17.75
N ILE A 140 -10.12 -8.61 -16.95
CA ILE A 140 -10.19 -8.01 -15.61
C ILE A 140 -9.32 -8.83 -14.65
N GLY A 141 -8.64 -8.16 -13.72
CA GLY A 141 -7.89 -8.80 -12.66
C GLY A 141 -6.47 -9.23 -13.07
N PHE A 142 -5.87 -9.97 -12.16
CA PHE A 142 -4.53 -10.54 -12.25
C PHE A 142 -4.45 -11.85 -11.44
N PRO A 143 -3.44 -12.71 -11.68
CA PRO A 143 -3.36 -13.97 -10.96
C PRO A 143 -2.66 -13.88 -9.60
N VAL A 144 -3.07 -14.72 -8.66
CA VAL A 144 -2.22 -15.25 -7.59
C VAL A 144 -1.64 -16.58 -8.04
N LEU A 145 -0.34 -16.76 -7.83
CA LEU A 145 0.37 -17.99 -8.13
C LEU A 145 0.56 -18.80 -6.84
N THR A 146 -0.10 -19.94 -6.74
CA THR A 146 0.11 -20.90 -5.65
C THR A 146 1.30 -21.80 -6.00
N VAL A 147 2.31 -21.81 -5.14
CA VAL A 147 3.54 -22.59 -5.32
C VAL A 147 3.59 -23.73 -4.31
N THR A 148 3.63 -24.96 -4.81
CA THR A 148 3.81 -26.16 -4.00
C THR A 148 5.07 -26.90 -4.44
N GLU A 149 5.91 -27.32 -3.49
CA GLU A 149 7.11 -28.10 -3.79
C GLU A 149 6.73 -29.54 -4.18
N THR A 150 7.43 -30.07 -5.17
CA THR A 150 7.33 -31.46 -5.63
C THR A 150 8.69 -32.15 -5.45
N ALA A 151 8.78 -33.45 -5.76
CA ALA A 151 10.04 -34.18 -5.66
C ALA A 151 11.13 -33.67 -6.64
N ALA A 152 10.73 -33.09 -7.78
CA ALA A 152 11.62 -32.62 -8.84
C ALA A 152 11.73 -31.09 -8.94
N GLY A 153 10.93 -30.36 -8.18
CA GLY A 153 10.92 -28.90 -8.24
C GLY A 153 9.68 -28.29 -7.63
N ILE A 154 8.98 -27.47 -8.41
CA ILE A 154 7.77 -26.78 -7.98
C ILE A 154 6.63 -27.01 -8.96
N LYS A 155 5.42 -27.06 -8.42
CA LYS A 155 4.18 -26.97 -9.17
C LYS A 155 3.58 -25.59 -8.91
N VAL A 156 3.26 -24.88 -9.99
CA VAL A 156 2.76 -23.50 -9.94
C VAL A 156 1.36 -23.48 -10.55
N ARG A 157 0.38 -23.03 -9.77
CA ARG A 157 -1.01 -22.88 -10.18
C ARG A 157 -1.42 -21.42 -10.19
N GLN A 158 -2.11 -20.96 -11.23
CA GLN A 158 -2.67 -19.61 -11.30
C GLN A 158 -4.19 -19.60 -11.07
N ASP A 159 -4.64 -18.68 -10.23
CA ASP A 159 -6.05 -18.36 -10.05
C ASP A 159 -6.20 -16.83 -9.96
N ARG A 160 -7.34 -16.26 -10.37
CA ARG A 160 -7.59 -14.82 -10.23
C ARG A 160 -7.53 -14.45 -8.74
N PHE A 161 -6.76 -13.43 -8.42
CA PHE A 161 -6.71 -12.88 -7.06
C PHE A 161 -7.89 -11.94 -6.82
N LEU A 162 -8.64 -12.20 -5.74
CA LEU A 162 -9.66 -11.29 -5.21
C LEU A 162 -9.36 -10.97 -3.75
N GLU A 163 -9.57 -9.72 -3.35
CA GLU A 163 -9.40 -9.32 -1.94
C GLU A 163 -10.46 -9.91 -1.01
N THR A 164 -11.57 -10.40 -1.58
CA THR A 164 -12.67 -11.05 -0.85
C THR A 164 -12.44 -12.53 -0.59
N GLY A 165 -11.46 -13.18 -1.23
CA GLY A 165 -11.21 -14.62 -1.04
C GLY A 165 -10.82 -15.35 -2.32
N LEU A 166 -11.03 -16.67 -2.32
CA LEU A 166 -10.89 -17.49 -3.52
C LEU A 166 -11.92 -17.08 -4.57
N ALA A 167 -11.47 -16.92 -5.81
CA ALA A 167 -12.37 -16.62 -6.92
C ALA A 167 -13.29 -17.81 -7.22
N GLU A 168 -14.59 -17.53 -7.38
CA GLU A 168 -15.54 -18.51 -7.90
C GLU A 168 -15.17 -18.92 -9.34
N PRO A 169 -15.60 -20.11 -9.82
CA PRO A 169 -15.27 -20.56 -11.17
C PRO A 169 -15.59 -19.54 -12.27
N LYS A 170 -16.73 -18.84 -12.17
CA LYS A 170 -17.16 -17.79 -13.12
C LYS A 170 -16.21 -16.59 -13.16
N ASP A 171 -15.53 -16.30 -12.05
CA ASP A 171 -14.59 -15.19 -11.92
C ASP A 171 -13.14 -15.63 -12.18
N ASN A 172 -12.89 -16.93 -12.37
CA ASN A 172 -11.57 -17.53 -12.47
C ASN A 172 -11.31 -18.19 -13.83
N GLU A 173 -12.04 -17.82 -14.89
CA GLU A 173 -11.91 -18.47 -16.21
C GLU A 173 -10.59 -18.13 -16.94
N THR A 174 -10.05 -16.92 -16.71
CA THR A 174 -8.87 -16.42 -17.40
C THR A 174 -7.60 -17.21 -17.05
N ILE A 175 -6.82 -17.53 -18.08
CA ILE A 175 -5.46 -18.05 -17.99
C ILE A 175 -4.52 -16.98 -18.55
N TRP A 176 -3.63 -16.45 -17.71
CA TRP A 176 -2.60 -15.51 -18.16
C TRP A 176 -1.36 -16.28 -18.61
N ASN A 177 -0.66 -15.76 -19.62
CA ASN A 177 0.71 -16.17 -19.91
C ASN A 177 1.63 -15.40 -18.96
N VAL A 178 2.13 -16.05 -17.91
CA VAL A 178 2.84 -15.39 -16.80
C VAL A 178 4.34 -15.68 -16.84
N PRO A 179 5.19 -14.68 -17.17
CA PRO A 179 6.63 -14.79 -16.98
C PRO A 179 6.94 -14.92 -15.49
N LEU A 180 7.47 -16.07 -15.06
CA LEU A 180 7.58 -16.41 -13.64
C LEU A 180 8.75 -15.72 -12.93
N SER A 181 9.81 -15.38 -13.68
CA SER A 181 11.03 -14.75 -13.19
C SER A 181 11.53 -15.42 -11.89
N ILE A 182 12.03 -16.64 -12.00
CA ILE A 182 12.40 -17.50 -10.87
C ILE A 182 13.83 -17.18 -10.44
N LEU A 183 13.99 -16.64 -9.23
CA LEU A 183 15.28 -16.48 -8.56
C LEU A 183 15.57 -17.72 -7.73
N SER A 184 16.73 -18.33 -7.92
CA SER A 184 17.20 -19.50 -7.18
C SER A 184 18.70 -19.44 -6.94
N VAL A 185 19.28 -20.49 -6.35
CA VAL A 185 20.72 -20.58 -6.09
C VAL A 185 21.33 -21.72 -6.91
N GLY A 186 22.34 -21.39 -7.71
CA GLY A 186 23.09 -22.32 -8.55
C GLY A 186 23.90 -23.34 -7.76
N LYS A 187 24.52 -24.30 -8.48
CA LYS A 187 25.40 -25.31 -7.88
C LYS A 187 26.67 -24.70 -7.26
N ASP A 188 27.11 -23.57 -7.80
CA ASP A 188 28.24 -22.76 -7.35
C ASP A 188 27.90 -21.85 -6.15
N GLY A 189 26.64 -21.83 -5.72
CA GLY A 189 26.16 -21.00 -4.61
C GLY A 189 25.76 -19.58 -5.01
N ASN A 190 25.86 -19.22 -6.30
CA ASN A 190 25.50 -17.88 -6.78
C ASN A 190 24.00 -17.78 -7.12
N PRO A 191 23.39 -16.58 -7.01
CA PRO A 191 22.03 -16.36 -7.48
C PRO A 191 21.88 -16.60 -8.99
N VAL A 192 20.85 -17.33 -9.37
CA VAL A 192 20.47 -17.63 -10.76
C VAL A 192 19.05 -17.12 -11.00
N LEU A 193 18.88 -16.34 -12.07
CA LEU A 193 17.59 -15.80 -12.47
C LEU A 193 17.12 -16.43 -13.78
N ASP A 194 16.08 -17.26 -13.70
CA ASP A 194 15.40 -17.81 -14.87
C ASP A 194 14.26 -16.88 -15.32
N LYS A 195 14.48 -16.20 -16.44
CA LYS A 195 13.49 -15.35 -17.11
C LYS A 195 12.72 -16.06 -18.23
N ALA A 196 13.09 -17.30 -18.56
CA ALA A 196 12.46 -18.06 -19.64
C ALA A 196 11.22 -18.83 -19.17
N ALA A 197 11.16 -19.21 -17.89
CA ALA A 197 10.00 -19.86 -17.29
C ALA A 197 8.70 -19.07 -17.50
N LEU A 198 7.76 -19.69 -18.21
CA LEU A 198 6.46 -19.11 -18.57
C LEU A 198 5.34 -20.07 -18.17
N LEU A 199 4.43 -19.61 -17.33
CA LEU A 199 3.22 -20.34 -16.99
C LEU A 199 2.13 -20.01 -18.01
N THR A 200 1.71 -21.01 -18.80
CA THR A 200 0.72 -20.86 -19.89
C THR A 200 -0.57 -21.63 -19.66
N GLU A 201 -0.60 -22.46 -18.61
CA GLU A 201 -1.77 -23.28 -18.25
C GLU A 201 -2.22 -22.96 -16.82
N ARG A 202 -3.34 -23.58 -16.41
CA ARG A 202 -3.88 -23.43 -15.05
C ARG A 202 -2.85 -23.85 -14.00
N GLU A 203 -2.12 -24.92 -14.27
CA GLU A 203 -1.11 -25.49 -13.39
C GLU A 203 0.00 -26.14 -14.23
N GLN A 204 1.27 -25.87 -13.92
CA GLN A 204 2.43 -26.49 -14.58
C GLN A 204 3.55 -26.76 -13.57
N GLU A 205 4.41 -27.74 -13.88
CA GLU A 205 5.60 -28.07 -13.09
C GLU A 205 6.86 -27.47 -13.69
N PHE A 206 7.79 -27.06 -12.82
CA PHE A 206 9.09 -26.50 -13.18
C PHE A 206 10.16 -27.17 -12.32
N GLU A 207 11.22 -27.66 -12.97
CA GLU A 207 12.36 -28.25 -12.27
C GLU A 207 13.09 -27.19 -11.44
N LEU A 208 13.36 -27.51 -10.17
CA LEU A 208 14.00 -26.56 -9.26
C LEU A 208 14.62 -27.29 -8.07
N ASP A 209 15.83 -26.90 -7.64
CA ASP A 209 16.39 -27.36 -6.37
C ASP A 209 15.73 -26.61 -5.21
N THR A 210 14.66 -27.19 -4.66
CA THR A 210 13.89 -26.58 -3.56
C THR A 210 14.62 -26.67 -2.21
N SER A 211 15.73 -27.41 -2.10
CA SER A 211 16.52 -27.44 -0.86
C SER A 211 17.21 -26.11 -0.57
N LYS A 212 17.42 -25.29 -1.60
CA LYS A 212 18.04 -23.98 -1.53
C LYS A 212 17.00 -22.84 -1.50
N PRO A 213 17.42 -21.60 -1.17
CA PRO A 213 16.55 -20.44 -1.28
C PRO A 213 16.08 -20.23 -2.73
N PHE A 214 14.79 -19.94 -2.89
CA PHE A 214 14.21 -19.53 -4.17
C PHE A 214 13.00 -18.64 -3.95
N LYS A 215 12.67 -17.85 -4.97
CA LYS A 215 11.51 -16.97 -5.03
C LYS A 215 11.06 -16.79 -6.49
N LEU A 216 9.75 -16.68 -6.69
CA LEU A 216 9.12 -16.27 -7.95
C LEU A 216 8.87 -14.77 -7.88
N ASN A 217 8.73 -14.18 -9.08
CA ASN A 217 8.59 -12.73 -9.23
C ASN A 217 9.83 -11.98 -8.70
N ALA A 218 11.02 -12.41 -9.14
CA ALA A 218 12.26 -11.75 -8.77
C ALA A 218 12.24 -10.25 -9.12
N GLY A 219 12.67 -9.41 -8.18
CA GLY A 219 12.63 -7.96 -8.28
C GLY A 219 11.21 -7.36 -8.28
N THR A 220 10.19 -8.18 -7.97
CA THR A 220 8.77 -7.78 -7.91
C THR A 220 8.36 -7.03 -9.18
N THR A 221 8.63 -7.64 -10.34
CA THR A 221 8.42 -7.05 -11.68
C THR A 221 7.12 -7.47 -12.34
N GLY A 222 6.62 -8.65 -12.00
CA GLY A 222 5.39 -9.22 -12.50
C GLY A 222 4.14 -8.67 -11.83
N VAL A 223 3.05 -8.60 -12.59
CA VAL A 223 1.74 -8.13 -12.15
C VAL A 223 0.94 -9.27 -11.53
N TYR A 224 1.52 -9.95 -10.55
CA TYR A 224 0.90 -11.09 -9.86
C TYR A 224 1.43 -11.21 -8.44
N ARG A 225 0.66 -11.89 -7.59
CA ARG A 225 1.06 -12.22 -6.21
C ARG A 225 1.50 -13.66 -6.11
N VAL A 226 2.39 -13.99 -5.18
CA VAL A 226 2.86 -15.38 -5.00
C VAL A 226 2.47 -15.91 -3.63
N LEU A 227 1.65 -16.96 -3.61
CA LEU A 227 1.27 -17.71 -2.42
C LEU A 227 2.21 -18.92 -2.25
N TYR A 228 2.99 -18.89 -1.18
CA TYR A 228 3.82 -20.00 -0.73
C TYR A 228 3.17 -20.77 0.41
N THR A 229 3.60 -22.00 0.64
CA THR A 229 3.32 -22.70 1.89
C THR A 229 3.92 -21.93 3.08
N PRO A 230 3.34 -22.06 4.30
CA PRO A 230 3.89 -21.41 5.49
C PRO A 230 5.38 -21.71 5.74
N GLU A 231 5.79 -22.96 5.48
CA GLU A 231 7.17 -23.42 5.67
C GLU A 231 8.12 -22.74 4.69
N ARG A 232 7.73 -22.63 3.40
CA ARG A 232 8.52 -21.94 2.39
C ARG A 232 8.58 -20.44 2.63
N LEU A 233 7.46 -19.83 3.04
CA LEU A 233 7.42 -18.41 3.40
C LEU A 233 8.35 -18.09 4.58
N SER A 234 8.42 -18.95 5.59
CA SER A 234 9.37 -18.80 6.71
C SER A 234 10.82 -18.80 6.23
N LYS A 235 11.20 -19.77 5.39
CA LYS A 235 12.56 -19.83 4.81
C LYS A 235 12.89 -18.59 3.97
N ILE A 236 11.91 -18.09 3.20
CA ILE A 236 12.06 -16.86 2.43
C ILE A 236 12.26 -15.65 3.35
N ALA A 237 11.50 -15.56 4.44
CA ALA A 237 11.63 -14.48 5.43
C ALA A 237 12.99 -14.51 6.13
N GLU A 238 13.47 -15.70 6.50
CA GLU A 238 14.81 -15.90 7.09
C GLU A 238 15.92 -15.47 6.13
N GLU A 239 15.82 -15.85 4.85
CA GLU A 239 16.77 -15.42 3.83
C GLU A 239 16.71 -13.91 3.57
N ALA A 240 15.52 -13.32 3.55
CA ALA A 240 15.32 -11.88 3.33
C ALA A 240 15.91 -11.01 4.45
N ALA A 241 16.01 -11.55 5.67
CA ALA A 241 16.54 -10.84 6.84
C ALA A 241 18.08 -10.86 6.92
N LYS A 242 18.77 -11.64 6.07
CA LYS A 242 20.24 -11.71 6.06
C LYS A 242 20.86 -10.45 5.48
N GLU A 243 22.04 -10.09 5.97
CA GLU A 243 22.82 -8.97 5.44
C GLU A 243 23.35 -9.24 4.02
N ASP A 244 23.70 -10.50 3.72
CA ASP A 244 24.15 -11.01 2.43
C ASP A 244 23.03 -11.71 1.64
N SER A 245 21.76 -11.35 1.90
CA SER A 245 20.60 -11.95 1.25
C SER A 245 20.71 -11.93 -0.27
N ILE A 246 20.31 -13.03 -0.91
CA ILE A 246 20.15 -13.06 -2.37
C ILE A 246 18.96 -12.21 -2.86
N PHE A 247 18.07 -11.81 -1.95
CA PHE A 247 16.87 -11.03 -2.28
C PHE A 247 17.17 -9.54 -2.32
N SER A 248 16.78 -8.93 -3.43
CA SER A 248 16.94 -7.49 -3.64
C SER A 248 16.03 -6.68 -2.71
N LEU A 249 16.30 -5.38 -2.60
CA LEU A 249 15.37 -4.42 -1.96
C LEU A 249 13.94 -4.59 -2.50
N ASN A 250 13.80 -4.69 -3.82
CA ASN A 250 12.52 -4.87 -4.50
C ASN A 250 11.80 -6.17 -4.08
N ASP A 251 12.56 -7.25 -3.86
CA ASP A 251 12.00 -8.51 -3.39
C ASP A 251 11.45 -8.38 -1.97
N ARG A 252 12.19 -7.71 -1.07
CA ARG A 252 11.76 -7.49 0.32
C ARG A 252 10.51 -6.60 0.40
N ILE A 253 10.42 -5.55 -0.42
CA ILE A 253 9.22 -4.72 -0.56
C ILE A 253 8.03 -5.58 -1.03
N GLY A 254 8.22 -6.36 -2.09
CA GLY A 254 7.16 -7.23 -2.65
C GLY A 254 6.68 -8.29 -1.65
N LEU A 255 7.59 -8.90 -0.89
CA LEU A 255 7.26 -9.90 0.14
C LEU A 255 6.35 -9.32 1.23
N VAL A 256 6.61 -8.09 1.70
CA VAL A 256 5.77 -7.41 2.69
C VAL A 256 4.35 -7.20 2.15
N TYR A 257 4.23 -6.65 0.93
CA TYR A 257 2.92 -6.38 0.34
C TYR A 257 2.14 -7.66 0.01
N ASP A 258 2.79 -8.70 -0.50
CA ASP A 258 2.15 -9.98 -0.81
C ASP A 258 1.67 -10.68 0.46
N ALA A 259 2.52 -10.80 1.49
CA ALA A 259 2.13 -11.45 2.74
C ALA A 259 0.90 -10.76 3.37
N MET A 260 0.85 -9.43 3.35
CA MET A 260 -0.29 -8.69 3.88
C MET A 260 -1.54 -8.80 3.00
N ALA A 261 -1.41 -8.74 1.68
CA ALA A 261 -2.56 -8.85 0.78
C ALA A 261 -3.17 -10.27 0.79
N LEU A 262 -2.32 -11.30 0.76
CA LEU A 262 -2.75 -12.71 0.82
C LEU A 262 -3.42 -13.03 2.16
N SER A 263 -2.93 -12.47 3.27
CA SER A 263 -3.58 -12.67 4.57
C SER A 263 -4.93 -11.94 4.69
N LYS A 264 -5.04 -10.70 4.16
CA LYS A 264 -6.34 -10.01 4.09
C LYS A 264 -7.36 -10.75 3.22
N ALA A 265 -6.91 -11.33 2.10
CA ALA A 265 -7.74 -12.17 1.26
C ALA A 265 -8.11 -13.53 1.89
N GLY A 266 -7.54 -13.89 3.05
CA GLY A 266 -7.78 -15.20 3.69
C GLY A 266 -7.08 -16.38 3.00
N LEU A 267 -6.14 -16.11 2.07
CA LEU A 267 -5.33 -17.13 1.39
C LEU A 267 -4.12 -17.58 2.23
N ALA A 268 -3.68 -16.72 3.15
CA ALA A 268 -2.62 -17.00 4.12
C ALA A 268 -3.06 -16.57 5.53
N LYS A 269 -2.39 -17.10 6.56
CA LYS A 269 -2.65 -16.69 7.94
C LYS A 269 -2.05 -15.31 8.22
N LEU A 270 -2.76 -14.49 9.01
CA LEU A 270 -2.22 -13.21 9.47
C LEU A 270 -0.96 -13.41 10.33
N SER A 271 -0.91 -14.46 11.17
CA SER A 271 0.28 -14.78 11.96
C SER A 271 1.53 -15.02 11.10
N SER A 272 1.40 -15.64 9.94
CA SER A 272 2.51 -15.83 8.99
C SER A 272 2.99 -14.48 8.43
N ALA A 273 2.07 -13.58 8.10
CA ALA A 273 2.42 -12.23 7.65
C ALA A 273 3.12 -11.43 8.76
N LEU A 274 2.57 -11.41 9.99
CA LEU A 274 3.19 -10.71 11.13
C LEU A 274 4.56 -11.28 11.49
N THR A 275 4.74 -12.61 11.39
CA THR A 275 6.04 -13.28 11.57
C THR A 275 7.08 -12.77 10.58
N LEU A 276 6.69 -12.59 9.31
CA LEU A 276 7.57 -12.03 8.29
C LEU A 276 7.95 -10.58 8.63
N LEU A 277 6.98 -9.75 9.04
CA LEU A 277 7.27 -8.36 9.41
C LEU A 277 8.22 -8.27 10.63
N ASP A 278 8.03 -9.11 11.65
CA ASP A 278 8.95 -9.19 12.79
C ASP A 278 10.35 -9.65 12.38
N GLY A 279 10.47 -10.59 11.43
CA GLY A 279 11.76 -11.02 10.89
C GLY A 279 12.54 -9.87 10.22
N LEU A 280 11.83 -8.88 9.68
CA LEU A 280 12.41 -7.70 9.04
C LEU A 280 12.64 -6.51 10.00
N LYS A 281 12.51 -6.67 11.32
CA LYS A 281 12.70 -5.57 12.29
C LYS A 281 14.11 -4.97 12.34
N HIS A 282 15.08 -5.62 11.70
CA HIS A 282 16.45 -5.13 11.56
C HIS A 282 16.76 -4.61 10.15
N GLU A 283 15.74 -4.49 9.29
CA GLU A 283 15.84 -3.86 7.98
C GLU A 283 16.43 -2.45 8.11
N LYS A 284 17.33 -2.12 7.18
CA LYS A 284 18.09 -0.87 7.19
C LYS A 284 17.50 0.16 6.22
N GLU A 285 16.81 -0.28 5.18
CA GLU A 285 16.29 0.59 4.13
C GLU A 285 14.87 1.08 4.41
N TYR A 286 14.56 2.31 4.01
CA TYR A 286 13.25 2.93 4.23
C TYR A 286 12.09 2.18 3.54
N LEU A 287 12.25 1.73 2.29
CA LEU A 287 11.11 1.28 1.48
C LEU A 287 10.40 0.01 2.00
N PRO A 288 11.09 -1.03 2.51
CA PRO A 288 10.40 -2.13 3.17
C PRO A 288 9.72 -1.68 4.46
N TRP A 289 10.32 -0.76 5.23
CA TRP A 289 9.69 -0.14 6.40
C TRP A 289 8.42 0.65 6.04
N ALA A 290 8.40 1.33 4.91
CA ALA A 290 7.22 2.00 4.38
C ALA A 290 6.09 0.97 4.10
N GLY A 291 6.42 -0.15 3.45
CA GLY A 291 5.46 -1.24 3.22
C GLY A 291 4.93 -1.86 4.53
N ILE A 292 5.79 -2.03 5.55
CA ILE A 292 5.39 -2.50 6.89
C ILE A 292 4.43 -1.48 7.53
N SER A 293 4.79 -0.20 7.49
CA SER A 293 3.99 0.93 7.99
C SER A 293 2.60 0.97 7.37
N ASP A 294 2.51 0.89 6.04
CA ASP A 294 1.25 0.94 5.30
C ASP A 294 0.37 -0.28 5.58
N SER A 295 0.99 -1.46 5.63
CA SER A 295 0.33 -2.71 5.95
C SER A 295 -0.30 -2.69 7.35
N LEU A 296 0.45 -2.25 8.36
CA LEU A 296 -0.03 -2.15 9.74
C LEU A 296 -1.07 -1.04 9.92
N ALA A 297 -0.87 0.13 9.30
CA ALA A 297 -1.85 1.20 9.32
C ALA A 297 -3.18 0.78 8.67
N SER A 298 -3.12 0.03 7.55
CA SER A 298 -4.29 -0.57 6.93
C SER A 298 -5.01 -1.52 7.88
N LEU A 299 -4.30 -2.41 8.59
CA LEU A 299 -4.91 -3.32 9.55
C LEU A 299 -5.60 -2.56 10.69
N VAL A 300 -4.92 -1.60 11.31
CA VAL A 300 -5.51 -0.76 12.37
C VAL A 300 -6.76 -0.04 11.87
N SER A 301 -6.73 0.46 10.63
CA SER A 301 -7.89 1.14 10.03
C SER A 301 -9.07 0.21 9.79
N ILE A 302 -8.84 -1.08 9.49
CA ILE A 302 -9.91 -2.07 9.29
C ILE A 302 -10.53 -2.45 10.63
N TRP A 303 -9.70 -2.67 11.65
CA TRP A 303 -10.15 -3.06 13.00
C TRP A 303 -10.60 -1.90 13.87
N TRP A 304 -10.87 -0.72 13.32
CA TRP A 304 -11.11 0.50 14.08
C TRP A 304 -12.30 0.45 15.06
N GLU A 305 -13.26 -0.47 14.85
CA GLU A 305 -14.39 -0.73 15.76
C GLU A 305 -14.11 -1.79 16.84
N HIS A 306 -12.92 -2.40 16.79
CA HIS A 306 -12.46 -3.45 17.70
C HIS A 306 -11.27 -2.93 18.51
N PRO A 307 -11.52 -2.08 19.53
CA PRO A 307 -10.47 -1.38 20.27
C PRO A 307 -9.43 -2.33 20.88
N GLU A 308 -9.84 -3.52 21.32
CA GLU A 308 -8.96 -4.55 21.86
C GLU A 308 -7.95 -5.07 20.82
N ILE A 309 -8.36 -5.26 19.56
CA ILE A 309 -7.47 -5.69 18.48
C ILE A 309 -6.55 -4.53 18.07
N VAL A 310 -7.10 -3.31 17.99
CA VAL A 310 -6.32 -2.10 17.70
C VAL A 310 -5.23 -1.89 18.75
N ASP A 311 -5.51 -2.14 20.03
CA ASP A 311 -4.53 -2.01 21.10
C ASP A 311 -3.40 -3.05 20.99
N HIS A 312 -3.70 -4.30 20.61
CA HIS A 312 -2.67 -5.30 20.30
C HIS A 312 -1.80 -4.90 19.10
N LEU A 313 -2.41 -4.41 18.01
CA LEU A 313 -1.67 -3.93 16.84
C LEU A 313 -0.80 -2.71 17.17
N ASN A 314 -1.30 -1.80 18.01
CA ASN A 314 -0.53 -0.66 18.48
C ASN A 314 0.60 -1.07 19.42
N ALA A 315 0.39 -2.07 20.27
CA ALA A 315 1.43 -2.65 21.10
C ALA A 315 2.58 -3.21 20.25
N PHE A 316 2.26 -3.95 19.18
CA PHE A 316 3.26 -4.46 18.23
C PHE A 316 4.05 -3.34 17.52
N ARG A 317 3.39 -2.23 17.17
CA ARG A 317 4.04 -1.07 16.54
C ARG A 317 5.01 -0.34 17.48
N ARG A 318 4.69 -0.26 18.78
CA ARG A 318 5.39 0.62 19.75
C ARG A 318 6.38 -0.06 20.71
N VAL A 319 6.07 -1.25 21.23
CA VAL A 319 6.47 -1.80 22.57
C VAL A 319 7.17 -0.86 23.56
N ARG A 320 6.49 -0.65 24.70
CA ARG A 320 7.05 -0.27 26.00
C ARG A 320 6.68 -1.38 26.99
N ASP A 321 7.62 -1.71 27.87
CA ASP A 321 7.46 -2.58 29.05
C ASP A 321 6.04 -2.51 29.63
N MET A 322 5.24 -3.58 29.49
CA MET A 322 3.96 -3.70 30.16
C MET A 322 4.14 -4.41 31.50
N SER A 323 4.70 -3.70 32.47
CA SER A 323 4.33 -3.93 33.87
C SER A 323 2.92 -3.35 34.10
N LEU A 324 1.89 -4.02 33.57
CA LEU A 324 0.50 -3.74 33.95
C LEU A 324 0.31 -4.29 35.36
N LYS A 325 0.49 -3.45 36.38
CA LYS A 325 0.28 -3.86 37.77
C LYS A 325 -1.19 -3.91 38.19
N ASP A 326 -2.10 -3.20 37.52
CA ASP A 326 -3.49 -3.12 37.99
C ASP A 326 -4.49 -3.13 36.81
N GLY A 327 -4.91 -4.34 36.41
CA GLY A 327 -5.98 -4.59 35.45
C GLY A 327 -6.37 -6.08 35.48
N PRO A 328 -7.58 -6.47 35.06
CA PRO A 328 -8.07 -7.86 35.14
C PRO A 328 -7.30 -8.88 34.26
N PHE A 329 -6.21 -8.45 33.62
CA PHE A 329 -5.30 -9.24 32.80
C PHE A 329 -3.83 -9.13 33.27
N SER A 330 -3.60 -9.03 34.59
CA SER A 330 -2.27 -8.91 35.22
C SER A 330 -1.33 -10.10 34.98
N ASP A 331 -1.82 -11.19 34.38
CA ASP A 331 -1.00 -12.37 34.06
C ASP A 331 -0.27 -12.28 32.70
N PHE A 332 -0.37 -11.13 31.99
CA PHE A 332 0.31 -10.89 30.71
C PHE A 332 1.62 -10.09 30.80
N ALA A 333 2.21 -9.99 31.99
CA ALA A 333 3.39 -9.18 32.25
C ALA A 333 4.69 -10.01 32.22
N LEU A 334 5.30 -10.15 31.04
CA LEU A 334 6.74 -10.37 30.81
C LEU A 334 7.00 -10.31 29.29
N LEU A 335 7.31 -9.13 28.76
CA LEU A 335 7.58 -8.93 27.33
C LEU A 335 8.79 -8.02 27.14
N VAL A 336 9.95 -8.63 26.94
CA VAL A 336 11.18 -8.01 26.46
C VAL A 336 11.31 -8.39 24.97
N LEU A 337 11.59 -7.40 24.10
CA LEU A 337 11.91 -7.50 22.66
C LEU A 337 10.75 -7.73 21.68
N GLN A 338 10.10 -6.64 21.17
CA GLN A 338 9.42 -6.63 19.84
C GLN A 338 8.82 -5.28 19.39
N ALA A 339 9.40 -4.12 19.75
CA ALA A 339 8.95 -2.87 19.14
C ALA A 339 9.46 -2.74 17.70
N LEU A 340 8.58 -2.42 16.76
CA LEU A 340 8.98 -2.13 15.39
C LEU A 340 9.53 -0.70 15.26
N PHE A 341 8.77 0.32 15.66
CA PHE A 341 9.08 1.71 15.30
C PHE A 341 9.75 2.53 16.40
N VAL A 342 9.45 2.33 17.69
CA VAL A 342 10.07 3.12 18.78
C VAL A 342 11.60 2.94 18.86
N PRO A 343 12.19 1.76 18.65
CA PRO A 343 13.65 1.62 18.58
C PRO A 343 14.27 2.46 17.46
N LEU A 344 13.59 2.59 16.32
CA LEU A 344 14.02 3.49 15.24
C LEU A 344 13.92 4.94 15.67
N VAL A 345 12.84 5.35 16.35
CA VAL A 345 12.71 6.72 16.90
C VAL A 345 13.84 7.02 17.88
N ASN A 346 14.15 6.11 18.81
CA ASN A 346 15.22 6.29 19.80
C ASN A 346 16.60 6.34 19.14
N LYS A 347 16.81 5.56 18.07
CA LYS A 347 18.08 5.52 17.32
C LYS A 347 18.28 6.76 16.47
N LEU A 348 17.24 7.21 15.78
CA LEU A 348 17.34 8.31 14.82
C LEU A 348 17.18 9.66 15.53
N GLY A 349 16.22 9.80 16.43
CA GLY A 349 15.83 11.06 17.07
C GLY A 349 14.91 11.91 16.18
N TYR A 350 14.74 13.19 16.52
CA TYR A 350 13.79 14.11 15.86
C TYR A 350 14.44 15.17 14.98
N GLU A 351 15.77 15.24 14.97
CA GLU A 351 16.53 16.28 14.28
C GLU A 351 16.93 15.85 12.87
N TYR A 352 16.67 16.72 11.88
CA TYR A 352 16.99 16.49 10.48
C TYR A 352 18.26 17.27 10.10
N SER A 353 19.30 16.56 9.68
CA SER A 353 20.55 17.14 9.20
C SER A 353 20.54 17.31 7.69
N ALA A 354 21.05 18.44 7.20
CA ALA A 354 21.24 18.67 5.76
C ALA A 354 22.22 17.67 5.09
N THR A 355 23.02 16.94 5.88
CA THR A 355 23.98 15.95 5.38
C THR A 355 23.52 14.51 5.54
N GLU A 356 22.35 14.26 6.14
CA GLU A 356 21.84 12.89 6.25
C GLU A 356 21.26 12.41 4.93
N SER A 357 21.22 11.09 4.71
CA SER A 357 20.61 10.54 3.50
C SER A 357 19.10 10.73 3.50
N THR A 358 18.52 10.87 2.31
CA THR A 358 17.06 10.91 2.12
C THR A 358 16.38 9.67 2.72
N ASP A 359 16.98 8.49 2.55
CA ASP A 359 16.49 7.22 3.13
C ASP A 359 16.39 7.31 4.68
N THR A 360 17.40 7.89 5.34
CA THR A 360 17.38 8.07 6.81
C THR A 360 16.28 9.04 7.25
N SER A 361 16.11 10.17 6.52
CA SER A 361 15.08 11.16 6.82
C SER A 361 13.67 10.58 6.66
N LEU A 362 13.45 9.81 5.59
CA LEU A 362 12.17 9.13 5.34
C LEU A 362 11.89 8.04 6.38
N LEU A 363 12.90 7.24 6.75
CA LEU A 363 12.76 6.23 7.80
C LEU A 363 12.45 6.85 9.16
N ARG A 364 13.09 7.97 9.50
CA ARG A 364 12.82 8.75 10.72
C ARG A 364 11.37 9.23 10.73
N THR A 365 10.92 9.86 9.65
CA THR A 365 9.54 10.34 9.49
C THR A 365 8.53 9.21 9.66
N CYS A 366 8.80 8.07 9.02
CA CYS A 366 7.98 6.86 9.10
C CYS A 366 7.90 6.34 10.54
N ALA A 367 9.03 6.19 11.22
CA ALA A 367 9.10 5.69 12.58
C ALA A 367 8.34 6.58 13.57
N ILE A 368 8.56 7.90 13.50
CA ILE A 368 7.86 8.88 14.36
C ILE A 368 6.36 8.84 14.10
N THR A 369 5.94 8.83 12.83
CA THR A 369 4.52 8.80 12.46
C THR A 369 3.83 7.53 12.95
N GLN A 370 4.48 6.37 12.80
CA GLN A 370 3.94 5.09 13.24
C GLN A 370 3.89 4.98 14.76
N ALA A 371 4.92 5.46 15.47
CA ALA A 371 4.93 5.46 16.93
C ALA A 371 3.87 6.42 17.51
N ALA A 372 3.72 7.63 16.95
CA ALA A 372 2.65 8.55 17.33
C ALA A 372 1.26 7.95 17.06
N GLY A 373 1.06 7.36 15.87
CA GLY A 373 -0.17 6.66 15.51
C GLY A 373 -0.47 5.41 16.35
N ALA A 374 0.55 4.84 17.02
CA ALA A 374 0.43 3.75 17.97
C ALA A 374 0.25 4.23 19.43
N LYS A 375 0.05 5.55 19.62
CA LYS A 375 -0.15 6.22 20.90
C LYS A 375 1.04 6.10 21.85
N ASP A 376 2.27 6.16 21.35
CA ASP A 376 3.44 6.28 22.22
C ASP A 376 3.45 7.64 22.92
N GLU A 377 3.42 7.63 24.25
CA GLU A 377 3.31 8.85 25.08
C GLU A 377 4.52 9.77 24.93
N GLY A 378 5.72 9.20 24.80
CA GLY A 378 6.96 9.97 24.66
C GLY A 378 6.99 10.73 23.35
N VAL A 379 6.65 10.04 22.25
CA VAL A 379 6.53 10.65 20.93
C VAL A 379 5.43 11.70 20.89
N ILE A 380 4.23 11.40 21.41
CA ILE A 380 3.12 12.37 21.43
C ILE A 380 3.52 13.65 22.17
N LYS A 381 4.13 13.52 23.36
CA LYS A 381 4.55 14.66 24.16
C LYS A 381 5.60 15.52 23.46
N GLU A 382 6.55 14.90 22.77
CA GLU A 382 7.57 15.61 21.97
C GLU A 382 6.91 16.42 20.84
N LEU A 383 6.01 15.81 20.07
CA LEU A 383 5.34 16.48 18.96
C LEU A 383 4.41 17.61 19.44
N GLN A 384 3.69 17.42 20.54
CA GLN A 384 2.90 18.47 21.16
C GLN A 384 3.78 19.62 21.68
N GLY A 385 4.94 19.32 22.26
CA GLY A 385 5.90 20.32 22.72
C GLY A 385 6.39 21.23 21.60
N ARG A 386 6.71 20.68 20.43
CA ARG A 386 7.11 21.44 19.23
C ARG A 386 5.99 22.34 18.72
N PHE A 387 4.75 21.84 18.67
CA PHE A 387 3.60 22.65 18.27
C PHE A 387 3.29 23.75 19.29
N ALA A 388 3.40 23.47 20.58
CA ALA A 388 3.20 24.44 21.64
C ALA A 388 4.26 25.56 21.58
N HIS A 389 5.52 25.23 21.27
CA HIS A 389 6.55 26.24 21.03
C HIS A 389 6.13 27.18 19.89
N PHE A 390 5.73 26.61 18.74
CA PHE A 390 5.24 27.38 17.60
C PHE A 390 4.05 28.30 17.95
N MET A 391 3.08 27.81 18.72
CA MET A 391 1.94 28.64 19.17
C MET A 391 2.36 29.80 20.09
N GLN A 392 3.37 29.59 20.94
CA GLN A 392 3.83 30.60 21.90
C GLN A 392 4.72 31.67 21.26
N THR A 393 5.55 31.29 20.29
CA THR A 393 6.60 32.17 19.75
C THR A 393 6.35 32.61 18.31
N GLY A 394 5.49 31.90 17.57
CA GLY A 394 5.37 32.01 16.11
C GLY A 394 6.54 31.38 15.34
N ASP A 395 7.51 30.79 16.04
CA ASP A 395 8.69 30.13 15.47
C ASP A 395 8.40 28.66 15.16
N ASP A 396 8.46 28.32 13.87
CA ASP A 396 8.29 26.97 13.37
C ASP A 396 9.63 26.27 13.07
N SER A 397 10.77 26.84 13.50
CA SER A 397 12.09 26.23 13.34
C SER A 397 12.19 24.82 13.94
N GLN A 398 11.39 24.53 14.97
CA GLN A 398 11.31 23.21 15.61
C GLN A 398 10.34 22.23 14.93
N ILE A 399 9.71 22.62 13.82
CA ILE A 399 8.77 21.79 13.04
C ILE A 399 9.44 21.45 11.69
N PRO A 400 10.19 20.34 11.60
CA PRO A 400 10.74 19.88 10.34
C PRO A 400 9.65 19.71 9.28
N ALA A 401 9.95 20.03 8.03
CA ALA A 401 8.99 19.94 6.92
C ALA A 401 8.37 18.54 6.80
N ASP A 402 9.18 17.49 6.99
CA ASP A 402 8.73 16.10 6.92
C ASP A 402 7.81 15.69 8.09
N LEU A 403 7.98 16.31 9.27
CA LEU A 403 7.13 16.06 10.43
C LEU A 403 5.92 17.00 10.54
N GLN A 404 5.83 18.03 9.70
CA GLN A 404 4.81 19.08 9.82
C GLN A 404 3.38 18.52 9.87
N ARG A 405 3.05 17.57 8.99
CA ARG A 405 1.72 16.94 8.96
C ARG A 405 1.41 16.17 10.25
N VAL A 406 2.36 15.36 10.73
CA VAL A 406 2.13 14.55 11.94
C VAL A 406 2.10 15.40 13.19
N ILE A 407 2.96 16.42 13.31
CA ILE A 407 2.98 17.37 14.44
C ILE A 407 1.62 18.07 14.55
N PHE A 408 1.13 18.65 13.46
CA PHE A 408 -0.16 19.36 13.46
C PHE A 408 -1.31 18.40 13.78
N ALA A 409 -1.35 17.21 13.16
CA ALA A 409 -2.40 16.24 13.41
C ALA A 409 -2.41 15.73 14.86
N VAL A 410 -1.24 15.46 15.45
CA VAL A 410 -1.10 15.04 16.85
C VAL A 410 -1.51 16.15 17.81
N ALA A 411 -1.07 17.38 17.55
CA ALA A 411 -1.42 18.54 18.37
C ALA A 411 -2.93 18.78 18.41
N VAL A 412 -3.61 18.76 17.26
CA VAL A 412 -5.07 18.96 17.22
C VAL A 412 -5.84 17.74 17.76
N ARG A 413 -5.35 16.52 17.53
CA ARG A 413 -6.00 15.30 18.04
C ARG A 413 -6.01 15.21 19.56
N HIS A 414 -4.89 15.58 20.19
CA HIS A 414 -4.69 15.45 21.63
C HIS A 414 -4.73 16.79 22.39
N GLY A 415 -4.96 17.89 21.68
CA GLY A 415 -5.16 19.23 22.22
C GLY A 415 -6.64 19.61 22.32
N GLY A 416 -6.93 20.90 22.31
CA GLY A 416 -8.27 21.45 22.34
C GLY A 416 -8.46 22.63 21.40
N ARG A 417 -9.31 23.57 21.81
CA ARG A 417 -9.65 24.76 21.03
C ARG A 417 -8.42 25.54 20.55
N ALA A 418 -7.43 25.73 21.42
CA ALA A 418 -6.27 26.56 21.10
C ALA A 418 -5.44 25.98 19.94
N GLU A 419 -5.21 24.67 19.94
CA GLU A 419 -4.49 23.97 18.88
C GLU A 419 -5.29 23.94 17.57
N TYR A 420 -6.61 23.76 17.66
CA TYR A 420 -7.51 23.82 16.50
C TYR A 420 -7.48 25.20 15.84
N ASP A 421 -7.64 26.27 16.63
CA ASP A 421 -7.62 27.65 16.11
C ASP A 421 -6.26 28.00 15.51
N ALA A 422 -5.16 27.49 16.08
CA ALA A 422 -3.83 27.62 15.49
C ALA A 422 -3.72 26.95 14.12
N ALA A 423 -4.32 25.75 13.94
CA ALA A 423 -4.39 25.10 12.63
C ALA A 423 -5.22 25.93 11.63
N VAL A 424 -6.36 26.49 12.04
CA VAL A 424 -7.17 27.40 11.19
C VAL A 424 -6.36 28.63 10.77
N GLN A 425 -5.61 29.25 11.68
CA GLN A 425 -4.75 30.39 11.35
C GLN A 425 -3.66 30.03 10.33
N VAL A 426 -3.05 28.86 10.44
CA VAL A 426 -2.06 28.38 9.45
C VAL A 426 -2.72 28.08 8.10
N HIS A 427 -3.95 27.55 8.07
CA HIS A 427 -4.70 27.39 6.83
C HIS A 427 -4.92 28.74 6.11
N ASP A 428 -5.29 29.78 6.86
CA ASP A 428 -5.64 31.09 6.31
C ASP A 428 -4.40 31.89 5.88
N LYS A 429 -3.28 31.76 6.62
CA LYS A 429 -2.01 32.44 6.36
C LYS A 429 -0.83 31.46 6.34
N PRO A 430 -0.80 30.53 5.37
CA PRO A 430 0.25 29.51 5.34
C PRO A 430 1.57 30.11 4.87
N LYS A 431 2.68 29.76 5.55
CA LYS A 431 4.03 30.05 5.03
C LYS A 431 4.37 29.26 3.77
N THR A 432 3.84 28.04 3.65
CA THR A 432 4.07 27.14 2.51
C THR A 432 2.80 26.38 2.12
N PRO A 433 2.67 25.90 0.87
CA PRO A 433 1.56 25.03 0.48
C PRO A 433 1.43 23.78 1.37
N THR A 434 2.55 23.19 1.80
CA THR A 434 2.58 22.02 2.69
C THR A 434 1.99 22.34 4.06
N ALA A 435 2.29 23.52 4.63
CA ALA A 435 1.75 23.96 5.91
C ALA A 435 0.22 24.09 5.83
N ARG A 436 -0.29 24.62 4.71
CA ARG A 436 -1.72 24.71 4.46
C ARG A 436 -2.40 23.33 4.45
N ILE A 437 -1.81 22.36 3.75
CA ILE A 437 -2.32 20.98 3.69
C ILE A 437 -2.26 20.31 5.07
N ALA A 438 -1.17 20.52 5.83
CA ALA A 438 -1.04 20.00 7.18
C ALA A 438 -2.14 20.54 8.10
N ALA A 439 -2.45 21.84 8.03
CA ALA A 439 -3.54 22.46 8.75
C ALA A 439 -4.91 21.85 8.41
N MET A 440 -5.24 21.69 7.12
CA MET A 440 -6.51 21.08 6.69
C MET A 440 -6.69 19.65 7.24
N GLN A 441 -5.63 18.84 7.18
CA GLN A 441 -5.65 17.47 7.70
C GLN A 441 -5.77 17.46 9.24
N ALA A 442 -5.09 18.38 9.91
CA ALA A 442 -5.13 18.50 11.37
C ALA A 442 -6.50 18.92 11.89
N MET A 443 -7.20 19.84 11.21
CA MET A 443 -8.59 20.19 11.53
C MET A 443 -9.53 18.97 11.49
N GLY A 444 -9.28 18.00 10.61
CA GLY A 444 -10.00 16.73 10.56
C GLY A 444 -9.57 15.71 11.65
N ALA A 445 -8.44 15.94 12.31
CA ALA A 445 -7.89 15.03 13.33
C ALA A 445 -8.48 15.25 14.73
N THR A 446 -9.26 16.32 14.96
CA THR A 446 -9.86 16.63 16.26
C THR A 446 -10.82 15.54 16.75
N GLU A 447 -10.74 15.21 18.03
CA GLU A 447 -11.63 14.25 18.68
C GLU A 447 -12.83 14.91 19.36
N ASP A 448 -12.89 16.25 19.39
CA ASP A 448 -14.00 17.04 19.95
C ASP A 448 -15.16 17.12 18.94
N PRO A 449 -16.37 16.63 19.27
CA PRO A 449 -17.53 16.68 18.38
C PRO A 449 -17.95 18.09 17.93
N GLU A 450 -17.78 19.11 18.77
CA GLU A 450 -18.14 20.49 18.40
C GLU A 450 -17.12 21.06 17.41
N LEU A 451 -15.83 20.77 17.60
CA LEU A 451 -14.79 21.12 16.62
C LEU A 451 -14.98 20.38 15.29
N GLN A 452 -15.47 19.14 15.31
CA GLN A 452 -15.81 18.42 14.08
C GLN A 452 -16.93 19.13 13.31
N LYS A 453 -17.99 19.57 14.00
CA LYS A 453 -19.07 20.38 13.38
C LYS A 453 -18.54 21.68 12.79
N GLU A 454 -17.64 22.35 13.49
CA GLU A 454 -16.98 23.55 12.97
C GLU A 454 -16.12 23.25 11.74
N THR A 455 -15.42 22.12 11.71
CA THR A 455 -14.69 21.68 10.51
C THR A 455 -15.63 21.47 9.33
N PHE A 456 -16.79 20.82 9.52
CA PHE A 456 -17.79 20.67 8.45
C PHE A 456 -18.33 22.00 7.94
N LYS A 457 -18.62 22.94 8.85
CA LYS A 457 -19.02 24.29 8.49
C LYS A 457 -17.90 25.02 7.74
N PHE A 458 -16.66 24.88 8.17
CA PHE A 458 -15.50 25.47 7.51
C PHE A 458 -15.35 24.93 6.08
N ILE A 459 -15.54 23.63 5.88
CA ILE A 459 -15.50 23.01 4.55
C ILE A 459 -16.55 23.64 3.61
N SER A 460 -17.78 23.85 4.06
CA SER A 460 -18.83 24.42 3.20
C SER A 460 -18.74 25.93 2.97
N THR A 461 -17.98 26.66 3.78
CA THR A 461 -17.98 28.14 3.75
C THR A 461 -16.62 28.75 3.36
N ASN A 462 -15.52 28.11 3.72
CA ASN A 462 -14.17 28.68 3.63
C ASN A 462 -13.18 27.82 2.82
N ALA A 463 -13.45 26.53 2.61
CA ALA A 463 -12.58 25.67 1.83
C ALA A 463 -12.72 25.93 0.32
N ARG A 464 -11.61 25.82 -0.41
CA ARG A 464 -11.62 25.78 -1.88
C ARG A 464 -12.03 24.37 -2.32
N ASP A 465 -12.81 24.23 -3.38
CA ASP A 465 -13.30 22.92 -3.88
C ASP A 465 -12.17 21.89 -4.05
N GLN A 466 -11.04 22.32 -4.63
CA GLN A 466 -9.85 21.49 -4.82
C GLN A 466 -9.18 21.02 -3.51
N ASP A 467 -9.42 21.71 -2.40
CA ASP A 467 -8.79 21.44 -1.10
C ASP A 467 -9.68 20.58 -0.20
N VAL A 468 -10.98 20.46 -0.50
CA VAL A 468 -11.96 19.69 0.29
C VAL A 468 -11.45 18.28 0.60
N VAL A 469 -10.79 17.63 -0.36
CA VAL A 469 -10.21 16.29 -0.21
C VAL A 469 -9.21 16.18 0.94
N TYR A 470 -8.48 17.24 1.27
CA TYR A 470 -7.49 17.21 2.36
C TYR A 470 -8.13 17.19 3.75
N PHE A 471 -9.27 17.87 3.92
CA PHE A 471 -10.04 17.80 5.16
C PHE A 471 -10.63 16.40 5.37
N PHE A 472 -11.26 15.86 4.31
CA PHE A 472 -11.84 14.52 4.36
C PHE A 472 -10.78 13.42 4.54
N ARG A 473 -9.55 13.62 4.07
CA ARG A 473 -8.42 12.74 4.41
C ARG A 473 -8.15 12.72 5.92
N GLY A 474 -8.13 13.88 6.58
CA GLY A 474 -7.98 13.98 8.04
C GLY A 474 -9.13 13.30 8.79
N LEU A 475 -10.37 13.60 8.39
CA LEU A 475 -11.59 13.03 8.98
C LEU A 475 -11.68 11.50 8.81
N GLY A 476 -11.34 10.98 7.63
CA GLY A 476 -11.33 9.54 7.34
C GLY A 476 -10.26 8.76 8.13
N MET A 477 -9.12 9.39 8.39
CA MET A 477 -8.05 8.85 9.25
C MET A 477 -8.34 8.97 10.75
N ASN A 478 -9.45 9.60 11.13
CA ASN A 478 -9.89 9.79 12.51
C ASN A 478 -11.09 8.87 12.81
N PRO A 479 -10.90 7.75 13.52
CA PRO A 479 -11.98 6.81 13.85
C PRO A 479 -13.19 7.46 14.54
N LYS A 480 -12.96 8.52 15.34
CA LYS A 480 -14.04 9.25 16.03
C LYS A 480 -14.84 10.18 15.10
N ALA A 481 -14.30 10.55 13.94
CA ALA A 481 -14.96 11.44 12.99
C ALA A 481 -15.61 10.71 11.80
N ARG A 482 -15.24 9.44 11.52
CA ARG A 482 -15.71 8.69 10.34
C ARG A 482 -17.22 8.72 10.14
N ARG A 483 -17.99 8.42 11.20
CA ARG A 483 -19.46 8.41 11.14
C ARG A 483 -20.05 9.80 10.93
N ALA A 484 -19.54 10.80 11.63
CA ALA A 484 -19.96 12.18 11.45
C ALA A 484 -19.66 12.69 10.03
N ALA A 485 -18.49 12.34 9.48
CA ALA A 485 -18.11 12.69 8.11
C ALA A 485 -18.99 12.01 7.06
N ALA A 486 -19.36 10.74 7.27
CA ALA A 486 -20.30 10.05 6.40
C ALA A 486 -21.71 10.62 6.50
N GLN A 487 -22.17 11.01 7.70
CA GLN A 487 -23.45 11.68 7.85
C GLN A 487 -23.46 13.03 7.13
N TYR A 488 -22.41 13.84 7.32
CA TYR A 488 -22.25 15.11 6.61
C TYR A 488 -22.23 14.91 5.08
N PHE A 489 -21.56 13.88 4.58
CA PHE A 489 -21.63 13.53 3.16
C PHE A 489 -23.06 13.19 2.72
N LYS A 490 -23.83 12.42 3.51
CA LYS A 490 -25.20 12.07 3.15
C LYS A 490 -26.12 13.30 3.11
N ASP A 491 -25.92 14.23 4.03
CA ASP A 491 -26.72 15.45 4.18
C ASP A 491 -26.41 16.47 3.07
N GLU A 492 -25.13 16.69 2.75
CA GLU A 492 -24.68 17.75 1.81
C GLU A 492 -24.29 17.22 0.42
N TYR A 493 -24.22 15.90 0.25
CA TYR A 493 -23.71 15.25 -0.95
C TYR A 493 -22.30 15.75 -1.36
N ALA A 494 -21.43 15.92 -0.36
CA ALA A 494 -20.09 16.49 -0.47
C ALA A 494 -19.05 15.48 -1.02
N ALA A 495 -17.76 15.62 -0.69
CA ALA A 495 -16.72 14.69 -1.15
C ALA A 495 -16.83 13.30 -0.48
N LEU A 496 -16.70 12.24 -1.29
CA LEU A 496 -16.86 10.85 -0.84
C LEU A 496 -15.70 10.42 0.08
N SER A 497 -15.99 10.22 1.37
CA SER A 497 -15.02 9.73 2.38
C SER A 497 -15.56 8.53 3.17
N MET A 498 -16.26 7.62 2.49
CA MET A 498 -16.99 6.51 3.14
C MET A 498 -16.31 5.15 2.97
N GLY A 499 -15.16 5.10 2.27
CA GLY A 499 -14.44 3.86 2.01
C GLY A 499 -13.65 3.28 3.19
N TYR A 500 -13.87 3.76 4.42
CA TYR A 500 -13.16 3.29 5.63
C TYR A 500 -13.99 2.34 6.49
N PHE A 501 -15.27 2.14 6.15
CA PHE A 501 -16.15 1.26 6.92
C PHE A 501 -15.82 -0.22 6.74
N SER A 502 -16.23 -0.98 7.74
CA SER A 502 -15.88 -2.40 7.90
C SER A 502 -16.99 -3.20 8.59
N ALA A 503 -18.19 -2.63 8.72
CA ALA A 503 -19.37 -3.29 9.31
C ALA A 503 -20.50 -3.40 8.28
N GLU A 504 -21.24 -4.51 8.33
CA GLU A 504 -22.33 -4.80 7.39
C GLU A 504 -23.42 -3.71 7.39
N LYS A 505 -23.81 -3.22 8.57
CA LYS A 505 -24.78 -2.13 8.71
C LYS A 505 -24.38 -0.86 7.93
N ASP A 506 -23.09 -0.53 7.89
CA ASP A 506 -22.60 0.66 7.22
C ASP A 506 -22.62 0.42 5.69
N LEU A 507 -22.37 -0.81 5.24
CA LEU A 507 -22.51 -1.20 3.83
C LEU A 507 -23.97 -1.12 3.37
N GLU A 508 -24.89 -1.70 4.14
CA GLU A 508 -26.34 -1.69 3.85
C GLU A 508 -26.88 -0.26 3.75
N GLU A 509 -26.52 0.60 4.72
CA GLU A 509 -26.93 2.00 4.72
C GLU A 509 -26.43 2.74 3.46
N LEU A 510 -25.18 2.50 3.05
CA LEU A 510 -24.62 3.11 1.85
C LEU A 510 -25.28 2.63 0.58
N VAL A 511 -25.53 1.32 0.47
CA VAL A 511 -26.23 0.74 -0.69
C VAL A 511 -27.62 1.35 -0.83
N GLU A 512 -28.38 1.43 0.28
CA GLU A 512 -29.72 2.03 0.26
C GLU A 512 -29.65 3.53 -0.05
N PHE A 513 -28.67 4.27 0.49
CA PHE A 513 -28.50 5.70 0.21
C PHE A 513 -28.29 6.00 -1.28
N PHE A 514 -27.54 5.17 -2.00
CA PHE A 514 -27.23 5.40 -3.43
C PHE A 514 -28.21 4.76 -4.41
N LYS A 515 -29.10 3.87 -3.95
CA LYS A 515 -30.00 3.07 -4.80
C LYS A 515 -30.82 3.89 -5.80
N ASP A 516 -31.34 5.04 -5.37
CA ASP A 516 -32.19 5.91 -6.19
C ASP A 516 -31.47 7.18 -6.68
N LYS A 517 -30.13 7.26 -6.53
CA LYS A 517 -29.33 8.42 -6.93
C LYS A 517 -28.70 8.22 -8.29
N ASP A 518 -28.60 9.30 -9.06
CA ASP A 518 -27.80 9.30 -10.29
C ASP A 518 -26.31 9.18 -9.95
N THR A 519 -25.77 8.00 -10.20
CA THR A 519 -24.37 7.64 -9.99
C THR A 519 -23.58 7.62 -11.29
N SER A 520 -24.18 7.97 -12.45
CA SER A 520 -23.57 7.78 -13.78
C SER A 520 -22.17 8.41 -13.94
N LYS A 521 -21.86 9.46 -13.18
CA LYS A 521 -20.56 10.15 -13.19
C LYS A 521 -19.46 9.46 -12.37
N TYR A 522 -19.82 8.57 -11.44
CA TYR A 522 -18.88 7.98 -10.47
C TYR A 522 -19.27 6.55 -10.06
N ASN A 523 -20.12 5.86 -10.82
CA ASN A 523 -20.64 4.53 -10.51
C ASN A 523 -19.53 3.48 -10.36
N GLN A 524 -18.46 3.57 -11.16
CA GLN A 524 -17.28 2.71 -10.99
C GLN A 524 -16.59 2.99 -9.65
N GLY A 525 -16.34 4.25 -9.34
CA GLY A 525 -15.74 4.66 -8.06
C GLY A 525 -16.59 4.22 -6.85
N LEU A 526 -17.92 4.32 -6.95
CA LEU A 526 -18.84 3.83 -5.93
C LEU A 526 -18.76 2.32 -5.78
N ALA A 527 -18.81 1.57 -6.89
CA ALA A 527 -18.70 0.11 -6.86
C ALA A 527 -17.38 -0.36 -6.22
N GLN A 528 -16.26 0.33 -6.53
CA GLN A 528 -14.95 0.07 -5.94
C GLN A 528 -14.91 0.35 -4.43
N VAL A 529 -15.60 1.40 -3.97
CA VAL A 529 -15.75 1.71 -2.55
C VAL A 529 -16.54 0.61 -1.83
N LEU A 530 -17.68 0.20 -2.40
CA LEU A 530 -18.53 -0.84 -1.84
C LEU A 530 -17.81 -2.20 -1.77
N ASP A 531 -17.08 -2.58 -2.83
CA ASP A 531 -16.25 -3.78 -2.83
C ASP A 531 -15.15 -3.73 -1.76
N GLY A 532 -14.50 -2.58 -1.59
CA GLY A 532 -13.52 -2.40 -0.53
C GLY A 532 -14.13 -2.56 0.87
N ILE A 533 -15.38 -2.12 1.09
CA ILE A 533 -16.08 -2.33 2.37
C ILE A 533 -16.41 -3.83 2.56
N ARG A 534 -16.95 -4.49 1.52
CA ARG A 534 -17.20 -5.95 1.54
C ARG A 534 -15.95 -6.75 1.84
N ALA A 535 -14.81 -6.40 1.25
CA ALA A 535 -13.54 -7.08 1.49
C ALA A 535 -13.08 -6.97 2.95
N ARG A 536 -13.32 -5.81 3.59
CA ARG A 536 -13.00 -5.60 5.00
C ARG A 536 -13.93 -6.37 5.93
N ILE A 537 -15.23 -6.37 5.64
CA ILE A 537 -16.22 -7.18 6.36
C ILE A 537 -15.84 -8.65 6.28
N ALA A 538 -15.65 -9.17 5.07
CA ALA A 538 -15.27 -10.56 4.85
C ALA A 538 -13.93 -10.92 5.53
N TYR A 539 -12.98 -9.98 5.58
CA TYR A 539 -11.74 -10.17 6.34
C TYR A 539 -11.98 -10.25 7.85
N ILE A 540 -12.79 -9.35 8.42
CA ILE A 540 -13.15 -9.38 9.85
C ILE A 540 -13.91 -10.66 10.18
N GLU A 541 -14.87 -11.07 9.35
CA GLU A 541 -15.62 -12.31 9.52
C GLU A 541 -14.70 -13.53 9.49
N ARG A 542 -13.82 -13.67 8.48
CA ARG A 542 -12.85 -14.79 8.46
C ARG A 542 -11.92 -14.79 9.66
N ALA A 543 -11.50 -13.61 10.13
CA ALA A 543 -10.64 -13.46 11.28
C ALA A 543 -11.38 -13.61 12.63
N GLY A 544 -12.70 -13.38 12.65
CA GLY A 544 -13.56 -13.32 13.83
C GLY A 544 -14.55 -14.47 14.00
N GLU A 545 -14.96 -15.18 12.94
CA GLU A 545 -15.86 -16.35 13.01
C GLU A 545 -15.25 -17.48 13.83
N ALA A 546 -13.94 -17.61 13.84
CA ALA A 546 -13.29 -18.56 14.72
C ALA A 546 -12.90 -17.96 16.09
N ALA A 547 -13.53 -16.84 16.45
CA ALA A 547 -13.76 -16.40 17.82
C ALA A 547 -15.14 -16.80 18.36
N MET A 548 -16.14 -17.00 17.49
CA MET A 548 -17.55 -17.14 17.91
C MET A 548 -18.14 -18.54 17.75
N LEU A 549 -17.54 -19.44 16.97
CA LEU A 549 -18.14 -20.75 16.67
C LEU A 549 -17.60 -21.98 17.40
N THR A 550 -16.63 -21.84 18.29
CA THR A 550 -16.18 -22.97 19.11
C THR A 550 -15.74 -22.46 20.47
N GLY A 551 -16.29 -23.02 21.54
CA GLY A 551 -15.65 -23.03 22.87
C GLY A 551 -14.31 -23.79 22.88
N GLU A 552 -13.62 -23.82 21.74
CA GLU A 552 -12.30 -24.33 21.47
C GLU A 552 -11.65 -23.38 20.45
N GLN A 553 -10.43 -23.00 20.74
CA GLN A 553 -9.63 -22.00 20.05
C GLN A 553 -9.55 -22.19 18.52
N ARG A 554 -9.67 -21.10 17.72
CA ARG A 554 -8.75 -20.72 16.60
C ARG A 554 -9.35 -19.81 15.49
N SER A 555 -9.34 -18.49 15.68
CA SER A 555 -8.84 -17.48 14.68
C SER A 555 -8.53 -16.13 15.31
N THR A 556 -9.31 -15.65 16.28
CA THR A 556 -8.84 -14.57 17.17
C THR A 556 -7.69 -15.03 18.04
N ASP A 557 -7.63 -16.33 18.32
CA ASP A 557 -6.46 -16.98 18.90
C ASP A 557 -5.25 -17.02 17.97
N ASP A 558 -5.31 -16.78 16.66
CA ASP A 558 -4.05 -16.83 15.87
C ASP A 558 -3.19 -15.59 16.11
N VAL A 559 -3.79 -14.39 16.16
CA VAL A 559 -3.07 -13.15 16.49
C VAL A 559 -2.74 -13.10 17.98
N ALA A 560 -3.73 -13.37 18.84
CA ALA A 560 -3.49 -13.41 20.29
C ALA A 560 -2.56 -14.56 20.70
N ALA A 561 -2.63 -15.75 20.11
CA ALA A 561 -1.67 -16.84 20.37
C ALA A 561 -0.32 -16.58 19.72
N TRP A 562 -0.24 -15.89 18.58
CA TRP A 562 1.04 -15.43 18.05
C TRP A 562 1.73 -14.51 19.06
N PHE A 563 1.00 -13.56 19.65
CA PHE A 563 1.50 -12.75 20.77
C PHE A 563 1.83 -13.59 22.02
N ARG A 564 1.05 -14.65 22.34
CA ARG A 564 1.31 -15.53 23.51
C ARG A 564 2.50 -16.49 23.33
N THR A 565 2.73 -17.04 22.14
CA THR A 565 3.75 -18.07 21.90
C THR A 565 5.16 -17.49 21.82
N ARG A 566 5.30 -16.26 21.31
CA ARG A 566 6.56 -15.51 21.27
C ARG A 566 6.96 -14.85 22.59
N GLY A 567 6.10 -14.91 23.62
CA GLY A 567 6.43 -14.54 25.00
C GLY A 567 6.95 -15.69 25.87
N LYS A 568 7.08 -16.92 25.33
CA LYS A 568 7.55 -18.12 26.05
C LYS A 568 8.95 -18.60 25.65
N LEU A 569 9.62 -17.90 24.74
CA LEU A 569 11.03 -18.09 24.35
C LEU A 569 11.80 -16.84 24.74
#